data_AF-A0A509CAJ1-F1
#
_entry.id   AF-A0A509CAJ1-F1
#
_cell.length_a   1.000
_cell.length_b   1.000
_cell.length_c   1.000
_cell.angle_alpha   90.00
_cell.angle_beta   90.00
_cell.angle_gamma   90.00
#
_symmetry.space_group_name_H-M   'P 1'
#
loop_
_entity.id
_entity.type
_entity.pdbx_description
1 polymer ?
#
loop_
_entity_poly.entity_id
_entity_poly.type
_entity_poly.pdbx_seq_one_letter_code
_entity_poly.pdbx_strand_id
1 'polypeptide(L)'
;MARDSRDTSPVKARNEAQAHYLNAIDSKQLIFATGEAGCGKTWISAAKAAEALIHKDVERIIVTRPVLQADEDLGFLPGDIAEKFAPYFRPVYDVLLKRLGASFMQYCLRPEIGKVEIAPFAYMRGRTFENAVVILDEAQNVTAAQMKMFLTRLGENVTVIVNGDITQCDLPRGVRSGLSDALERFEEDDMVGIVHFNKDDCVRSALCQRTLHAYS
;
A
#
# COMPACT_ATOMS: atom_id res chain seq x y z
N MET A 1 24.79 -3.29 22.60
CA MET A 1 24.07 -3.53 21.33
C MET A 1 22.62 -3.73 21.66
N ALA A 2 21.77 -2.73 21.40
CA ALA A 2 20.33 -2.88 21.61
C ALA A 2 19.85 -4.03 20.72
N ARG A 3 19.18 -5.03 21.33
CA ARG A 3 18.53 -6.09 20.54
C ARG A 3 17.57 -5.38 19.59
N ASP A 4 17.76 -5.61 18.30
CA ASP A 4 16.89 -5.20 17.20
C ASP A 4 15.52 -5.88 17.42
N SER A 5 14.70 -5.27 18.28
CA SER A 5 13.45 -5.87 18.74
C SER A 5 12.36 -5.55 17.75
N ARG A 6 12.06 -6.50 16.85
CA ARG A 6 10.90 -6.44 15.97
C ARG A 6 9.62 -6.23 16.78
N ASP A 7 8.72 -5.39 16.28
CA ASP A 7 7.40 -5.18 16.89
C ASP A 7 6.48 -6.36 16.59
N THR A 8 6.30 -7.22 17.59
CA THR A 8 5.44 -8.41 17.52
C THR A 8 4.03 -8.16 18.05
N SER A 9 3.67 -6.91 18.37
CA SER A 9 2.32 -6.62 18.85
C SER A 9 1.27 -7.00 17.78
N PRO A 10 0.10 -7.50 18.18
CA PRO A 10 -0.94 -7.83 17.20
C PRO A 10 -1.37 -6.57 16.45
N VAL A 11 -1.60 -6.69 15.14
CA VAL A 11 -2.24 -5.62 14.37
C VAL A 11 -3.69 -5.54 14.83
N LYS A 12 -4.06 -4.48 15.55
CA LYS A 12 -5.42 -4.30 16.09
C LYS A 12 -6.12 -3.14 15.42
N ALA A 13 -7.36 -3.37 15.01
CA ALA A 13 -8.26 -2.31 14.61
C ALA A 13 -8.52 -1.35 15.76
N ARG A 14 -8.69 -0.07 15.44
CA ARG A 14 -9.10 0.98 16.39
C ARG A 14 -10.55 1.42 16.22
N ASN A 15 -11.17 1.03 15.11
CA ASN A 15 -12.58 1.26 14.79
C ASN A 15 -13.11 0.12 13.90
N GLU A 16 -14.41 0.15 13.62
CA GLU A 16 -15.10 -0.88 12.84
C GLU A 16 -14.59 -0.96 11.40
N ALA A 17 -14.34 0.17 10.73
CA ALA A 17 -13.83 0.18 9.36
C ALA A 17 -12.43 -0.48 9.25
N GLN A 18 -11.54 -0.24 10.22
CA GLN A 18 -10.25 -0.94 10.29
C GLN A 18 -10.41 -2.43 10.58
N ALA A 19 -11.41 -2.82 11.38
CA ALA A 19 -11.71 -4.23 11.62
C ALA A 19 -12.20 -4.91 10.35
N HIS A 20 -13.09 -4.25 9.60
CA HIS A 20 -13.54 -4.73 8.30
C HIS A 20 -12.37 -4.86 7.32
N TYR A 21 -11.47 -3.87 7.28
CA TYR A 21 -10.28 -3.92 6.43
C TYR A 21 -9.31 -5.05 6.78
N LEU A 22 -9.05 -5.28 8.08
CA LEU A 22 -8.24 -6.41 8.53
C LEU A 22 -8.86 -7.74 8.11
N ASN A 23 -10.17 -7.90 8.33
CA ASN A 23 -10.89 -9.11 7.94
C ASN A 23 -10.85 -9.32 6.42
N ALA A 24 -10.98 -8.25 5.62
CA ALA A 24 -10.87 -8.33 4.18
C ALA A 24 -9.48 -8.81 3.74
N ILE A 25 -8.41 -8.25 4.33
CA ILE A 25 -7.03 -8.71 4.04
C ILE A 25 -6.83 -10.18 4.41
N ASP A 26 -7.41 -10.64 5.52
CA ASP A 26 -7.25 -12.00 6.01
C ASP A 26 -8.09 -13.05 5.25
N SER A 27 -9.15 -12.64 4.55
CA SER A 27 -10.12 -13.56 3.93
C SER A 27 -10.27 -13.43 2.42
N LYS A 28 -9.75 -12.36 1.81
CA LYS A 28 -9.92 -12.05 0.38
C LYS A 28 -8.57 -12.07 -0.35
N GLN A 29 -8.61 -12.23 -1.66
CA GLN A 29 -7.43 -12.20 -2.53
C GLN A 29 -7.22 -10.83 -3.19
N LEU A 30 -8.29 -10.08 -3.45
CA LEU A 30 -8.21 -8.73 -4.00
C LEU A 30 -8.99 -7.78 -3.11
N ILE A 31 -8.32 -6.76 -2.59
CA ILE A 31 -8.91 -5.79 -1.68
C ILE A 31 -8.76 -4.40 -2.28
N PHE A 32 -9.87 -3.71 -2.50
CA PHE A 32 -9.88 -2.28 -2.79
C PHE A 32 -10.23 -1.53 -1.52
N ALA A 33 -9.36 -0.62 -1.08
CA ALA A 33 -9.63 0.22 0.09
C ALA A 33 -9.50 1.69 -0.27
N THR A 34 -10.60 2.43 -0.08
CA THR A 34 -10.65 3.86 -0.36
C THR A 34 -11.03 4.68 0.87
N GLY A 35 -10.40 5.84 1.02
CA GLY A 35 -10.77 6.87 2.01
C GLY A 35 -9.58 7.74 2.39
N GLU A 36 -9.76 8.64 3.35
CA GLU A 36 -8.77 9.70 3.61
C GLU A 36 -7.43 9.22 4.20
N ALA A 37 -6.42 10.08 4.07
CA ALA A 37 -5.15 9.93 4.77
C ALA A 37 -5.39 9.89 6.29
N GLY A 38 -4.78 8.92 6.99
CA GLY A 38 -4.95 8.73 8.44
C GLY A 38 -5.98 7.67 8.85
N CYS A 39 -6.68 7.04 7.89
CA CYS A 39 -7.52 5.85 8.17
C CYS A 39 -6.69 4.59 8.49
N GLY A 40 -5.38 4.62 8.26
CA GLY A 40 -4.47 3.51 8.59
C GLY A 40 -4.25 2.49 7.46
N LYS A 41 -4.82 2.70 6.27
CA LYS A 41 -4.74 1.78 5.10
C LYS A 41 -3.31 1.26 4.84
N THR A 42 -2.38 2.16 4.54
CA THR A 42 -0.97 1.86 4.24
C THR A 42 -0.27 1.15 5.40
N TRP A 43 -0.57 1.55 6.64
CA TRP A 43 0.06 0.95 7.83
C TRP A 43 -0.43 -0.47 8.06
N ILE A 44 -1.76 -0.69 7.98
CA ILE A 44 -2.39 -1.99 8.20
C ILE A 44 -1.96 -2.98 7.11
N SER A 45 -2.00 -2.58 5.83
CA SER A 45 -1.61 -3.47 4.72
C SER A 45 -0.14 -3.88 4.81
N ALA A 46 0.76 -2.93 5.08
CA ALA A 46 2.18 -3.24 5.26
C ALA A 46 2.44 -4.13 6.48
N ALA A 47 1.74 -3.89 7.60
CA ALA A 47 1.89 -4.70 8.80
C ALA A 47 1.41 -6.15 8.61
N LYS A 48 0.31 -6.35 7.87
CA LYS A 48 -0.22 -7.66 7.51
C LYS A 48 0.63 -8.38 6.46
N ALA A 49 1.18 -7.65 5.48
CA ALA A 49 2.13 -8.21 4.52
C ALA A 49 3.40 -8.75 5.23
N ALA A 50 3.94 -7.98 6.19
CA ALA A 50 5.06 -8.44 7.01
C ALA A 50 4.73 -9.70 7.83
N GLU A 51 3.52 -9.78 8.37
CA GLU A 51 3.04 -10.95 9.12
C GLU A 51 2.98 -12.20 8.23
N ALA A 52 2.36 -12.09 7.06
CA ALA A 52 2.28 -13.19 6.08
C ALA A 52 3.69 -13.68 5.66
N LEU A 53 4.64 -12.76 5.45
CA LEU A 53 6.03 -13.12 5.13
C LEU A 53 6.73 -13.82 6.31
N ILE A 54 6.51 -13.37 7.54
CA ILE A 54 7.10 -13.98 8.75
C ILE A 54 6.53 -15.39 8.96
N HIS A 55 5.23 -15.57 8.76
CA HIS A 55 4.56 -16.87 8.88
C HIS A 55 4.83 -17.82 7.72
N LYS A 56 5.47 -17.31 6.65
CA LYS A 56 5.75 -18.03 5.40
C LYS A 56 4.49 -18.42 4.62
N ASP A 57 3.41 -17.67 4.80
CA ASP A 57 2.19 -17.79 4.00
C ASP A 57 2.46 -17.33 2.55
N VAL A 58 3.38 -16.36 2.42
CA VAL A 58 3.90 -15.87 1.14
C VAL A 58 5.42 -15.87 1.13
N GLU A 59 6.00 -15.88 -0.06
CA GLU A 59 7.44 -15.80 -0.25
C GLU A 59 7.95 -14.36 -0.36
N ARG A 60 7.09 -13.44 -0.84
CA ARG A 60 7.48 -12.07 -1.19
C ARG A 60 6.42 -11.02 -0.81
N ILE A 61 6.90 -9.81 -0.54
CA ILE A 61 6.09 -8.59 -0.44
C ILE A 61 6.50 -7.67 -1.58
N ILE A 62 5.54 -7.21 -2.36
CA ILE A 62 5.76 -6.24 -3.44
C ILE A 62 4.98 -4.98 -3.11
N VAL A 63 5.66 -3.85 -2.96
CA VAL A 63 5.05 -2.55 -2.70
C VAL A 63 5.30 -1.68 -3.91
N THR A 64 4.22 -1.10 -4.43
CA THR A 64 4.31 -0.21 -5.57
C THR A 64 3.39 0.99 -5.42
N ARG A 65 3.82 2.11 -6.00
CA ARG A 65 3.15 3.40 -5.93
C ARG A 65 3.31 4.10 -7.28
N PRO A 66 2.26 4.70 -7.86
CA PRO A 66 2.42 5.55 -9.03
C PRO A 66 3.24 6.77 -8.62
N VAL A 67 4.23 7.10 -9.42
CA VAL A 67 4.99 8.33 -9.22
C VAL A 67 4.39 9.36 -10.16
N LEU A 68 3.73 10.34 -9.56
CA LEU A 68 3.35 11.55 -10.26
C LEU A 68 4.57 12.44 -10.36
N GLN A 69 4.71 13.16 -11.47
CA GLN A 69 5.63 14.28 -11.52
C GLN A 69 5.14 15.29 -10.49
N ALA A 70 5.90 15.47 -9.41
CA ALA A 70 5.72 16.62 -8.54
C ALA A 70 5.96 17.90 -9.34
N ASP A 71 5.43 19.03 -8.87
CA ASP A 71 5.71 20.36 -9.43
C ASP A 71 7.23 20.69 -9.41
N GLU A 72 7.99 20.00 -8.56
CA GLU A 72 9.45 19.94 -8.63
C GLU A 72 9.88 18.75 -9.49
N ASP A 73 10.51 19.03 -10.62
CA ASP A 73 11.08 18.03 -11.52
C ASP A 73 11.99 17.06 -10.72
N LEU A 74 11.58 15.79 -10.59
CA LEU A 74 12.40 14.71 -10.01
C LEU A 74 13.81 14.62 -10.64
N GLY A 75 13.98 15.18 -11.85
CA GLY A 75 15.26 15.38 -12.51
C GLY A 75 16.29 16.13 -11.66
N PHE A 76 15.87 17.05 -10.77
CA PHE A 76 16.77 17.89 -9.97
C PHE A 76 17.17 17.32 -8.60
N LEU A 77 16.48 16.28 -8.11
CA LEU A 77 16.91 15.61 -6.88
C LEU A 77 18.26 14.91 -7.13
N PRO A 78 19.30 15.13 -6.31
CA PRO A 78 20.57 14.42 -6.45
C PRO A 78 20.40 12.93 -6.10
N GLY A 79 21.25 12.08 -6.67
CA GLY A 79 21.25 10.64 -6.41
C GLY A 79 20.76 9.79 -7.58
N ASP A 80 20.84 8.48 -7.41
CA ASP A 80 20.32 7.51 -8.37
C ASP A 80 18.78 7.50 -8.41
N ILE A 81 18.21 6.79 -9.39
CA ILE A 81 16.75 6.73 -9.56
C ILE A 81 16.07 6.14 -8.32
N ALA A 82 16.69 5.19 -7.63
CA ALA A 82 16.11 4.57 -6.44
C ALA A 82 16.12 5.54 -5.25
N GLU A 83 17.19 6.29 -5.05
CA GLU A 83 17.33 7.33 -4.03
C GLU A 83 16.28 8.43 -4.20
N LYS A 84 16.00 8.82 -5.45
CA LYS A 84 14.97 9.83 -5.76
C LYS A 84 13.55 9.36 -5.40
N PHE A 85 13.26 8.07 -5.50
CA PHE A 85 11.95 7.52 -5.18
C PHE A 85 11.79 7.07 -3.72
N ALA A 86 12.89 6.87 -2.99
CA ALA A 86 12.87 6.41 -1.61
C ALA A 86 11.91 7.20 -0.69
N PRO A 87 11.78 8.55 -0.79
CA PRO A 87 10.84 9.30 0.05
C PRO A 87 9.37 8.88 -0.11
N TYR A 88 8.94 8.52 -1.32
CA TYR A 88 7.54 8.17 -1.63
C TYR A 88 7.12 6.84 -0.99
N PHE A 89 8.08 5.96 -0.74
CA PHE A 89 7.86 4.65 -0.15
C PHE A 89 8.19 4.59 1.34
N ARG A 90 8.72 5.69 1.89
CA ARG A 90 9.18 5.75 3.27
C ARG A 90 8.12 5.31 4.29
N PRO A 91 6.83 5.69 4.16
CA PRO A 91 5.80 5.24 5.09
C PRO A 91 5.66 3.72 5.16
N VAL A 92 5.70 3.02 4.02
CA VAL A 92 5.60 1.55 3.99
C VAL A 92 6.90 0.92 4.48
N TYR A 93 8.05 1.46 4.04
CA TYR A 93 9.36 0.99 4.45
C TYR A 93 9.51 0.99 5.97
N ASP A 94 9.13 2.08 6.65
CA ASP A 94 9.26 2.20 8.11
C ASP A 94 8.38 1.18 8.85
N VAL A 95 7.19 0.85 8.32
CA VAL A 95 6.32 -0.18 8.89
C VAL A 95 6.93 -1.57 8.72
N LEU A 96 7.38 -1.90 7.51
CA LEU A 96 8.05 -3.17 7.24
C LEU A 96 9.31 -3.33 8.10
N LEU A 97 10.13 -2.28 8.20
CA LEU A 97 11.32 -2.25 9.04
C LEU A 97 10.98 -2.55 10.51
N LYS A 98 9.94 -1.91 11.04
CA LYS A 98 9.48 -2.12 12.43
C LYS A 98 8.99 -3.54 12.67
N ARG A 99 8.24 -4.12 11.73
CA ARG A 99 7.62 -5.45 11.85
C ARG A 99 8.59 -6.59 11.60
N LEU A 100 9.45 -6.45 10.60
CA LEU A 100 10.45 -7.46 10.23
C LEU A 100 11.71 -7.38 11.10
N GLY A 101 12.03 -6.21 11.65
CA GLY A 101 13.31 -5.90 12.29
C GLY A 101 14.37 -5.51 11.28
N ALA A 102 15.35 -4.69 11.67
CA ALA A 102 16.28 -4.09 10.72
C ALA A 102 17.15 -5.13 10.01
N SER A 103 17.64 -6.12 10.76
CA SER A 103 18.50 -7.19 10.23
C SER A 103 17.79 -8.04 9.17
N PHE A 104 16.53 -8.43 9.44
CA PHE A 104 15.75 -9.25 8.49
C PHE A 104 15.27 -8.44 7.30
N MET A 105 14.84 -7.19 7.52
CA MET A 105 14.47 -6.27 6.43
C MET A 105 15.63 -6.07 5.46
N GLN A 106 16.85 -5.83 5.97
CA GLN A 106 18.04 -5.66 5.13
C GLN A 106 18.37 -6.92 4.33
N TYR A 107 18.16 -8.12 4.89
CA TYR A 107 18.30 -9.37 4.16
C TYR A 107 17.24 -9.51 3.06
N CYS A 108 15.97 -9.20 3.36
CA CYS A 108 14.87 -9.32 2.42
C CYS A 108 14.97 -8.39 1.20
N LEU A 109 15.56 -7.21 1.38
CA LEU A 109 15.75 -6.21 0.33
C LEU A 109 16.89 -6.53 -0.64
N ARG A 110 17.77 -7.50 -0.32
CA ARG A 110 18.90 -7.80 -1.20
C ARG A 110 18.41 -8.31 -2.55
N PRO A 111 18.93 -7.83 -3.68
CA PRO A 111 18.46 -8.23 -5.01
C PRO A 111 18.48 -9.74 -5.26
N GLU A 112 19.46 -10.45 -4.71
CA GLU A 112 19.57 -11.92 -4.82
C GLU A 112 18.55 -12.69 -3.97
N ILE A 113 17.95 -12.03 -2.97
CA ILE A 113 16.93 -12.61 -2.08
C ILE A 113 15.52 -12.19 -2.53
N GLY A 114 15.31 -10.89 -2.77
CA GLY A 114 14.08 -10.36 -3.37
C GLY A 114 12.78 -10.65 -2.60
N LYS A 115 12.85 -10.80 -1.27
CA LYS A 115 11.67 -11.08 -0.43
C LYS A 115 10.82 -9.86 -0.16
N VAL A 116 11.43 -8.67 -0.16
CA VAL A 116 10.72 -7.41 -0.10
C VAL A 116 11.19 -6.58 -1.28
N GLU A 117 10.25 -6.18 -2.12
CA GLU A 117 10.49 -5.31 -3.26
C GLU A 117 9.64 -4.05 -3.11
N ILE A 118 10.28 -2.89 -3.24
CA ILE A 118 9.64 -1.59 -3.14
C ILE A 118 10.05 -0.83 -4.39
N ALA A 119 9.12 -0.66 -5.33
CA ALA A 119 9.45 -0.13 -6.65
C ALA A 119 8.32 0.73 -7.25
N PRO A 120 8.65 1.72 -8.11
CA PRO A 120 7.67 2.50 -8.84
C PRO A 120 6.73 1.63 -9.68
N PHE A 121 5.48 2.08 -9.85
CA PHE A 121 4.44 1.35 -10.60
C PHE A 121 4.86 0.94 -12.02
N ALA A 122 5.71 1.74 -12.68
CA ALA A 122 6.23 1.43 -14.00
C ALA A 122 6.99 0.09 -14.07
N TYR A 123 7.63 -0.34 -12.98
CA TYR A 123 8.39 -1.58 -12.88
C TYR A 123 7.51 -2.82 -12.82
N MET A 124 6.21 -2.64 -12.59
CA MET A 124 5.26 -3.76 -12.59
C MET A 124 5.03 -4.30 -14.01
N ARG A 125 5.39 -3.53 -15.05
CA ARG A 125 5.22 -3.94 -16.45
C ARG A 125 6.03 -5.21 -16.78
N GLY A 126 5.41 -6.16 -17.47
CA GLY A 126 6.00 -7.45 -17.87
C GLY A 126 6.12 -8.53 -16.77
N ARG A 127 5.69 -8.27 -15.54
CA ARG A 127 5.70 -9.19 -14.39
C ARG A 127 4.40 -9.96 -14.15
N THR A 128 4.54 -11.13 -13.54
CA THR A 128 3.45 -11.90 -12.92
C THR A 128 3.70 -11.96 -11.41
N PHE A 129 2.66 -11.81 -10.60
CA PHE A 129 2.74 -11.86 -9.14
C PHE A 129 2.30 -13.23 -8.64
N GLU A 130 3.20 -13.97 -7.99
CA GLU A 130 2.95 -15.31 -7.47
C GLU A 130 3.57 -15.44 -6.08
N ASN A 131 2.87 -16.14 -5.19
CA ASN A 131 3.27 -16.37 -3.79
C ASN A 131 3.65 -15.08 -3.07
N ALA A 132 2.80 -14.05 -3.18
CA ALA A 132 3.14 -12.70 -2.74
C ALA A 132 1.95 -11.93 -2.17
N VAL A 133 2.25 -11.02 -1.23
CA VAL A 133 1.37 -9.89 -0.92
C VAL A 133 1.80 -8.70 -1.77
N VAL A 134 0.90 -8.16 -2.58
CA VAL A 134 1.15 -7.01 -3.45
C VAL A 134 0.35 -5.82 -2.97
N ILE A 135 1.02 -4.70 -2.67
CA ILE A 135 0.39 -3.46 -2.22
C ILE A 135 0.58 -2.40 -3.31
N LEU A 136 -0.52 -1.96 -3.91
CA LEU A 136 -0.57 -0.76 -4.75
C LEU A 136 -1.11 0.39 -3.88
N ASP A 137 -0.23 1.31 -3.47
CA ASP A 137 -0.59 2.48 -2.70
C ASP A 137 -0.79 3.71 -3.60
N GLU A 138 -1.58 4.70 -3.15
CA GLU A 138 -2.03 5.85 -3.94
C GLU A 138 -2.69 5.47 -5.28
N ALA A 139 -3.49 4.41 -5.28
CA ALA A 139 -4.11 3.86 -6.48
C ALA A 139 -5.07 4.83 -7.19
N GLN A 140 -5.52 5.90 -6.54
CA GLN A 140 -6.30 6.94 -7.22
C GLN A 140 -5.53 7.60 -8.37
N ASN A 141 -4.19 7.54 -8.30
CA ASN A 141 -3.25 8.15 -9.24
C ASN A 141 -2.77 7.19 -10.34
N VAL A 142 -3.38 6.01 -10.48
CA VAL A 142 -3.25 5.19 -11.69
C VAL A 142 -4.47 5.39 -12.59
N THR A 143 -4.28 5.31 -13.91
CA THR A 143 -5.40 5.36 -14.87
C THR A 143 -6.15 4.02 -14.94
N ALA A 144 -7.37 4.00 -15.45
CA ALA A 144 -8.12 2.75 -15.69
C ALA A 144 -7.33 1.73 -16.54
N ALA A 145 -6.62 2.19 -17.57
CA ALA A 145 -5.77 1.33 -18.39
C ALA A 145 -4.59 0.73 -17.61
N GLN A 146 -3.97 1.53 -16.74
CA GLN A 146 -2.89 1.09 -15.85
C GLN A 146 -3.39 0.11 -14.79
N MET A 147 -4.55 0.37 -14.18
CA MET A 147 -5.18 -0.55 -13.23
C MET A 147 -5.47 -1.89 -13.90
N LYS A 148 -6.07 -1.90 -15.09
CA LYS A 148 -6.28 -3.12 -15.88
C LYS A 148 -4.95 -3.84 -16.14
N MET A 149 -3.92 -3.11 -16.58
CA MET A 149 -2.58 -3.67 -16.82
C MET A 149 -1.96 -4.32 -15.58
N PHE A 150 -2.24 -3.78 -14.39
CA PHE A 150 -1.77 -4.31 -13.12
C PHE A 150 -2.57 -5.53 -12.66
N LEU A 151 -3.91 -5.46 -12.69
CA LEU A 151 -4.79 -6.57 -12.27
C LEU A 151 -4.73 -7.77 -13.22
N THR A 152 -4.28 -7.63 -14.47
CA THR A 152 -4.03 -8.78 -15.35
C THR A 152 -2.72 -9.52 -15.05
N ARG A 153 -1.99 -9.16 -13.98
CA ARG A 153 -0.70 -9.77 -13.57
C ARG A 153 -0.83 -10.72 -12.39
N LEU A 154 -2.03 -10.85 -11.83
CA LEU A 154 -2.28 -11.65 -10.64
C LEU A 154 -2.14 -13.13 -11.02
N GLY A 155 -1.20 -13.82 -10.39
CA GLY A 155 -0.96 -15.25 -10.53
C GLY A 155 -1.50 -16.03 -9.33
N GLU A 156 -0.91 -17.20 -9.07
CA GLU A 156 -1.34 -18.08 -7.98
C GLU A 156 -0.86 -17.60 -6.60
N ASN A 157 -1.66 -17.91 -5.57
CA ASN A 157 -1.36 -17.59 -4.16
C ASN A 157 -0.92 -16.12 -3.95
N VAL A 158 -1.77 -15.19 -4.40
CA VAL A 158 -1.54 -13.76 -4.28
C VAL A 158 -2.63 -13.10 -3.45
N THR A 159 -2.23 -12.17 -2.60
CA THR A 159 -3.13 -11.21 -1.94
C THR A 159 -2.77 -9.82 -2.41
N VAL A 160 -3.72 -9.11 -3.03
CA VAL A 160 -3.51 -7.83 -3.69
C VAL A 160 -4.31 -6.78 -2.96
N ILE A 161 -3.63 -5.76 -2.47
CA ILE A 161 -4.21 -4.68 -1.69
C ILE A 161 -4.02 -3.39 -2.46
N VAL A 162 -5.13 -2.83 -2.95
CA VAL A 162 -5.18 -1.58 -3.70
C VAL A 162 -5.71 -0.49 -2.77
N ASN A 163 -4.81 0.36 -2.30
CA ASN A 163 -5.11 1.45 -1.38
C ASN A 163 -5.11 2.78 -2.11
N GLY A 164 -6.08 3.65 -1.78
CA GLY A 164 -6.04 5.04 -2.26
C GLY A 164 -7.13 5.91 -1.66
N ASP A 165 -7.27 7.11 -2.20
CA ASP A 165 -8.32 8.07 -1.84
C ASP A 165 -8.91 8.66 -3.11
N ILE A 166 -10.14 8.26 -3.48
CA ILE A 166 -10.78 8.76 -4.70
C ILE A 166 -11.00 10.29 -4.69
N THR A 167 -10.97 10.93 -3.52
CA THR A 167 -11.12 12.38 -3.39
C THR A 167 -9.81 13.14 -3.66
N GLN A 168 -8.66 12.46 -3.66
CA GLN A 168 -7.32 13.03 -3.88
C GLN A 168 -6.71 12.55 -5.20
N CYS A 169 -7.49 12.63 -6.28
CA CYS A 169 -7.04 12.24 -7.61
C CYS A 169 -6.26 13.37 -8.28
N ASP A 170 -4.96 13.16 -8.47
CA ASP A 170 -4.04 14.13 -9.09
C ASP A 170 -3.87 13.90 -10.61
N LEU A 171 -4.63 12.97 -11.20
CA LEU A 171 -4.59 12.71 -12.64
C LEU A 171 -5.05 13.93 -13.46
N PRO A 172 -4.52 14.12 -14.68
CA PRO A 172 -4.97 15.19 -15.56
C PRO A 172 -6.48 15.19 -15.77
N ARG A 173 -7.06 16.38 -15.91
CA ARG A 173 -8.50 16.54 -16.08
C ARG A 173 -9.03 15.71 -17.26
N GLY A 174 -10.08 14.94 -17.02
CA GLY A 174 -10.70 14.06 -18.01
C GLY A 174 -10.10 12.65 -18.07
N VAL A 175 -8.99 12.39 -17.37
CA VAL A 175 -8.46 11.04 -17.20
C VAL A 175 -9.18 10.35 -16.04
N ARG A 176 -9.77 9.18 -16.31
CA ARG A 176 -10.46 8.39 -15.29
C ARG A 176 -9.46 7.69 -14.37
N SER A 177 -9.63 7.88 -13.06
CA SER A 177 -8.91 7.12 -12.04
C SER A 177 -9.22 5.63 -12.14
N GLY A 178 -8.18 4.81 -12.07
CA GLY A 178 -8.27 3.36 -12.09
C GLY A 178 -8.86 2.80 -10.81
N LEU A 179 -8.65 3.45 -9.66
CA LEU A 179 -9.33 3.06 -8.42
C LEU A 179 -10.83 3.30 -8.53
N SER A 180 -11.26 4.47 -8.99
CA SER A 180 -12.69 4.76 -9.21
C SER A 180 -13.33 3.82 -10.23
N ASP A 181 -12.64 3.56 -11.35
CA ASP A 181 -13.11 2.61 -12.37
C ASP A 181 -13.20 1.17 -11.81
N ALA A 182 -12.26 0.74 -10.97
CA ALA A 182 -12.31 -0.58 -10.33
C ALA A 182 -13.47 -0.71 -9.34
N LEU A 183 -13.69 0.30 -8.49
CA LEU A 183 -14.79 0.31 -7.51
C LEU A 183 -16.17 0.26 -8.17
N GLU A 184 -16.31 0.70 -9.43
CA GLU A 184 -17.55 0.58 -10.20
C GLU A 184 -17.69 -0.75 -10.95
N ARG A 185 -16.59 -1.48 -11.16
CA ARG A 185 -16.57 -2.74 -11.93
C ARG A 185 -16.66 -3.98 -11.08
N PHE A 186 -16.08 -3.92 -9.89
CA PHE A 186 -16.02 -5.05 -8.97
C PHE A 186 -17.17 -4.98 -7.98
N GLU A 187 -17.75 -6.12 -7.69
CA GLU A 187 -18.69 -6.32 -6.58
C GLU A 187 -17.97 -7.15 -5.50
N GLU A 188 -18.38 -7.00 -4.25
CA GLU A 188 -17.84 -7.83 -3.18
C GLU A 188 -18.30 -9.28 -3.35
N ASP A 189 -17.35 -10.22 -3.26
CA ASP A 189 -17.59 -11.65 -3.33
C ASP A 189 -16.61 -12.40 -2.44
N ASP A 190 -16.53 -13.73 -2.56
CA ASP A 190 -15.63 -14.56 -1.76
C ASP A 190 -14.14 -14.24 -1.94
N MET A 191 -13.74 -13.69 -3.09
CA MET A 191 -12.36 -13.36 -3.46
C MET A 191 -12.07 -11.85 -3.39
N VAL A 192 -13.07 -10.99 -3.57
CA VAL A 192 -12.93 -9.53 -3.65
C VAL A 192 -13.55 -8.84 -2.44
N GLY A 193 -12.79 -8.00 -1.75
CA GLY A 193 -13.28 -7.12 -0.67
C GLY A 193 -13.20 -5.65 -1.06
N ILE A 194 -14.21 -4.86 -0.70
CA ILE A 194 -14.28 -3.42 -0.99
C ILE A 194 -14.52 -2.66 0.31
N VAL A 195 -13.51 -1.90 0.74
CA VAL A 195 -13.54 -1.20 2.01
C VAL A 195 -13.58 0.30 1.81
N HIS A 196 -14.67 0.92 2.26
CA HIS A 196 -14.85 2.37 2.27
C HIS A 196 -14.60 2.90 3.68
N PHE A 197 -13.55 3.70 3.84
CA PHE A 197 -13.31 4.49 5.03
C PHE A 197 -13.94 5.88 4.87
N ASN A 198 -14.54 6.37 5.94
CA ASN A 198 -15.05 7.73 6.03
C ASN A 198 -14.09 8.63 6.85
N LYS A 199 -14.44 9.92 6.99
CA LYS A 199 -13.66 10.89 7.75
C LYS A 199 -13.57 10.55 9.25
N ASP A 200 -14.60 9.94 9.80
CA ASP A 200 -14.67 9.57 11.22
C ASP A 200 -13.80 8.35 11.55
N ASP A 201 -13.42 7.57 10.53
CA ASP A 201 -12.49 6.45 10.65
C ASP A 201 -11.01 6.89 10.76
N CYS A 202 -10.72 8.18 10.60
CA CYS A 202 -9.37 8.74 10.73
C CYS A 202 -8.93 8.76 12.20
N VAL A 203 -7.92 7.96 12.53
CA VAL A 203 -7.37 7.94 13.89
C VAL A 203 -6.22 8.94 14.00
N ARG A 204 -6.58 10.19 14.33
CA ARG A 204 -5.66 11.31 14.48
C ARG A 204 -5.53 11.71 15.95
N SER A 205 -4.39 12.29 16.33
CA SER A 205 -4.22 12.85 17.68
C SER A 205 -5.14 14.06 17.89
N ALA A 206 -5.49 14.36 19.15
CA ALA A 206 -6.30 15.53 19.48
C ALA A 206 -5.68 16.85 18.95
N LEU A 207 -4.35 16.95 18.95
CA LEU A 207 -3.64 18.09 18.36
C LEU A 207 -3.86 18.17 16.85
N CYS A 208 -3.71 17.06 16.12
CA CYS A 208 -3.92 17.02 14.68
C CYS A 208 -5.37 17.39 14.31
N GLN A 209 -6.36 16.86 15.04
CA GLN A 209 -7.76 17.24 14.86
C GLN A 209 -8.00 18.73 15.10
N ARG A 210 -7.41 19.29 16.18
CA ARG A 210 -7.50 20.73 16.47
C ARG A 210 -6.86 21.58 15.37
N THR A 211 -5.72 21.16 14.83
CA THR A 211 -5.06 21.86 13.72
C THR A 211 -5.93 21.82 12.47
N LEU A 212 -6.51 20.67 12.11
CA LEU A 212 -7.39 20.55 10.96
C LEU A 212 -8.60 21.48 11.06
N HIS A 213 -9.24 21.55 12.23
CA HIS A 213 -10.35 22.48 12.48
C HIS A 213 -9.93 23.96 12.35
N ALA A 214 -8.66 24.31 12.58
CA ALA A 214 -8.20 25.68 12.44
C ALA A 214 -7.98 26.10 10.96
N TYR A 215 -7.86 25.14 10.04
CA TYR A 215 -7.65 25.38 8.61
C TYR A 215 -8.90 25.08 7.75
N SER A 216 -9.96 24.53 8.33
CA SER A 216 -11.27 24.30 7.71
C SER A 216 -12.18 25.52 7.85
#